data_AF-A0A536GSN6-F1
#
_entry.id   AF-A0A536GSN6-F1
#
_cell.length_a   1.000
_cell.length_b   1.000
_cell.length_c   1.000
_cell.angle_alpha   90.00
_cell.angle_beta   90.00
_cell.angle_gamma   90.00
#
_symmetry.space_group_name_H-M   'P 1'
#
loop_
_entity.id
_entity.type
_entity.pdbx_description
1 polymer ?
#
loop_
_entity_poly.entity_id
_entity_poly.type
_entity_poly.pdbx_seq_one_letter_code
_entity_poly.pdbx_strand_id
1 'polypeptide(L)'
;MPTLLVRCMLFLSSYFPLALIFFLLFIGKQPIWAIVTLAVGLAGLIIMVLYFLRFAPRLGSFQTKVTGMQRRDADVMSYIASYLIPFVAFPLDGWQQGAALLIFIAVLGIVYVNSNMIHVNPMLNLMGYHLYEITVEKSEVPHALITHHRVALGETIHLIDIGDGMFLEKRVREQ
;
A
#
# COMPACT_ATOMS: atom_id res chain seq x y z
N MET A 1 7.60 22.01 -7.24
CA MET A 1 7.74 20.59 -7.64
C MET A 1 8.86 19.97 -6.80
N PRO A 2 8.73 18.72 -6.29
CA PRO A 2 9.85 18.10 -5.58
C PRO A 2 11.07 18.10 -6.48
N THR A 3 12.19 18.58 -5.97
CA THR A 3 13.46 18.61 -6.70
C THR A 3 13.81 17.18 -7.12
N LEU A 4 14.51 17.02 -8.26
CA LEU A 4 14.92 15.71 -8.79
C LEU A 4 15.54 14.81 -7.69
N LEU A 5 16.31 15.42 -6.79
CA LEU A 5 16.93 14.76 -5.64
C LEU A 5 15.89 14.09 -4.72
N VAL A 6 14.81 14.78 -4.34
CA VAL A 6 13.77 14.21 -3.48
C VAL A 6 13.10 13.02 -4.16
N ARG A 7 12.87 13.09 -5.48
CA ARG A 7 12.29 11.97 -6.24
C ARG A 7 13.21 10.75 -6.26
N CYS A 8 14.50 10.95 -6.53
CA CYS A 8 15.48 9.86 -6.51
C CYS A 8 15.62 9.24 -5.11
N MET A 9 15.60 10.06 -4.07
CA MET A 9 15.66 9.59 -2.68
C MET A 9 14.43 8.72 -2.33
N LEU A 10 13.22 9.19 -2.65
CA LEU A 10 11.98 8.45 -2.41
C LEU A 10 11.92 7.16 -3.23
N PHE A 11 12.41 7.19 -4.47
CA PHE A 11 12.57 5.99 -5.28
C PHE A 11 13.49 4.99 -4.58
N LEU A 12 14.70 5.39 -4.21
CA LEU A 12 15.69 4.48 -3.63
C LEU A 12 15.21 3.87 -2.30
N SER A 13 14.54 4.64 -1.45
CA SER A 13 13.97 4.13 -0.19
C SER A 13 12.81 3.16 -0.43
N SER A 14 11.97 3.38 -1.44
CA SER A 14 10.84 2.50 -1.77
C SER A 14 11.27 1.09 -2.20
N TYR A 15 12.51 0.92 -2.68
CA TYR A 15 13.06 -0.39 -3.08
C TYR A 15 13.82 -1.09 -1.95
N PHE A 16 13.85 -0.54 -0.72
CA PHE A 16 14.48 -1.20 0.42
C PHE A 16 13.92 -2.60 0.72
N PRO A 17 12.59 -2.85 0.73
CA PRO A 17 12.05 -4.19 0.93
C PRO A 17 12.57 -5.20 -0.10
N LEU A 18 12.65 -4.77 -1.37
CA LEU A 18 13.19 -5.60 -2.45
C LEU A 18 14.69 -5.87 -2.26
N ALA A 19 15.46 -4.85 -1.85
CA ALA A 19 16.89 -5.01 -1.56
C ALA A 19 17.13 -6.03 -0.43
N LEU A 20 16.28 -6.05 0.59
CA LEU A 20 16.33 -7.02 1.68
C LEU A 20 16.00 -8.44 1.21
N ILE A 21 14.96 -8.60 0.39
CA ILE A 21 14.61 -9.88 -0.26
C ILE A 21 15.79 -10.37 -1.11
N PHE A 22 16.33 -9.51 -1.96
CA PHE A 22 17.47 -9.84 -2.83
C PHE A 22 18.70 -10.24 -2.02
N PHE A 23 19.00 -9.52 -0.93
CA PHE A 23 20.10 -9.88 -0.05
C PHE A 23 19.96 -11.30 0.50
N LEU A 24 18.80 -11.66 1.06
CA LEU A 24 18.59 -13.00 1.62
C LEU A 24 18.71 -14.10 0.58
N LEU A 25 18.17 -13.87 -0.62
CA LEU A 25 18.20 -14.85 -1.71
C LEU A 25 19.61 -15.06 -2.29
N PHE A 26 20.45 -14.02 -2.29
CA PHE A 26 21.74 -14.06 -2.99
C PHE A 26 22.97 -14.10 -2.08
N ILE A 27 22.85 -13.89 -0.77
CA ILE A 27 24.01 -13.83 0.13
C ILE A 27 24.88 -15.10 0.07
N GLY A 28 24.27 -16.27 -0.18
CA GLY A 28 25.00 -17.54 -0.31
C GLY A 28 25.66 -17.78 -1.67
N LYS A 29 25.17 -17.16 -2.74
CA LYS A 29 25.65 -17.39 -4.13
C LYS A 29 26.51 -16.24 -4.66
N GLN A 30 26.11 -15.00 -4.37
CA GLN A 30 26.74 -13.77 -4.85
C GLN A 30 26.79 -12.73 -3.73
N PRO A 31 27.64 -12.94 -2.70
CA PRO A 31 27.63 -12.12 -1.49
C PRO A 31 27.94 -10.65 -1.76
N ILE A 32 28.85 -10.35 -2.70
CA ILE A 32 29.22 -8.97 -3.04
C ILE A 32 28.00 -8.20 -3.57
N TRP A 33 27.30 -8.76 -4.56
CA TRP A 33 26.09 -8.14 -5.13
C TRP A 33 24.98 -8.01 -4.10
N ALA A 34 24.75 -9.05 -3.29
CA ALA A 34 23.78 -9.00 -2.20
C ALA A 34 24.07 -7.85 -1.22
N ILE A 35 25.32 -7.71 -0.77
CA ILE A 35 25.73 -6.68 0.18
C ILE A 35 25.63 -5.28 -0.45
N VAL A 36 26.09 -5.11 -1.68
CA VAL A 36 26.01 -3.82 -2.39
C VAL A 36 24.56 -3.38 -2.56
N THR A 37 23.67 -4.26 -2.99
CA THR A 37 22.25 -3.94 -3.15
C THR A 37 21.60 -3.58 -1.81
N LEU A 38 21.89 -4.32 -0.74
CA LEU A 38 21.40 -3.98 0.60
C LEU A 38 21.92 -2.62 1.08
N ALA A 39 23.21 -2.35 0.89
CA ALA A 39 23.84 -1.10 1.30
C ALA A 39 23.22 0.10 0.58
N VAL A 40 22.96 -0.01 -0.72
CA VAL A 40 22.29 1.04 -1.51
C VAL A 40 20.86 1.28 -1.02
N GLY A 41 20.08 0.21 -0.80
CA GLY A 41 18.72 0.32 -0.26
C GLY A 41 18.69 0.95 1.14
N LEU A 42 19.59 0.53 2.02
CA LEU A 42 19.69 1.07 3.38
C LEU A 42 20.14 2.53 3.39
N ALA A 43 21.09 2.90 2.53
CA ALA A 43 21.49 4.29 2.35
C ALA A 43 20.31 5.16 1.89
N GLY A 44 19.53 4.69 0.92
CA GLY A 44 18.30 5.38 0.47
C GLY A 44 17.30 5.59 1.61
N LEU A 45 17.05 4.55 2.41
CA LEU A 45 16.17 4.62 3.58
C LEU A 45 16.68 5.61 4.64
N ILE A 46 17.98 5.55 4.98
CA ILE A 46 18.59 6.45 5.97
C ILE A 46 18.50 7.91 5.49
N ILE A 47 18.83 8.18 4.23
CA ILE A 47 18.76 9.53 3.66
C ILE A 47 17.31 10.05 3.71
N MET A 48 16.34 9.21 3.36
CA MET A 48 14.91 9.56 3.47
C MET A 48 14.54 9.93 4.92
N VAL A 49 14.87 9.09 5.89
CA VAL A 49 14.54 9.32 7.30
C VAL A 49 15.20 10.61 7.81
N LEU A 50 16.48 10.83 7.49
CA LEU A 50 17.19 12.05 7.86
C LEU A 50 16.57 13.30 7.22
N TYR A 51 16.16 13.20 5.95
CA TYR A 51 15.49 14.29 5.26
C TYR A 51 14.19 14.67 5.96
N PHE A 52 13.28 13.72 6.21
CA PHE A 52 11.98 14.01 6.82
C PHE A 52 12.06 14.41 8.30
N LEU A 53 12.97 13.82 9.08
CA LEU A 53 13.07 14.12 10.51
C LEU A 53 13.89 15.36 10.83
N ARG A 54 14.88 15.72 10.01
CA ARG A 54 15.81 16.82 10.32
C ARG A 54 15.73 17.99 9.36
N PHE A 55 15.55 17.75 8.06
CA PHE A 55 15.63 18.79 7.04
C PHE A 55 14.25 19.37 6.71
N ALA A 56 13.26 18.52 6.46
CA ALA A 56 11.91 18.92 6.06
C ALA A 56 11.24 19.90 7.06
N PRO A 57 11.35 19.71 8.40
CA PRO A 57 10.75 20.66 9.35
C PRO A 57 11.41 22.05 9.38
N ARG A 58 12.61 22.19 8.79
CA ARG A 58 13.33 23.48 8.69
C ARG A 58 13.00 24.26 7.43
N LEU A 59 12.26 23.65 6.50
CA LEU A 59 11.79 24.34 5.29
C LEU A 59 10.70 25.34 5.66
N GLY A 60 10.57 26.40 4.86
CA GLY A 60 9.49 27.38 5.04
C GLY A 60 8.12 26.71 4.93
N SER A 61 7.22 27.06 5.84
CA SER A 61 5.82 26.61 5.81
C SER A 61 4.92 27.67 5.18
N PHE A 62 3.80 27.25 4.60
CA PHE A 62 2.74 28.14 4.15
C PHE A 62 1.39 27.56 4.59
N GLN A 63 0.44 28.44 4.93
CA GLN A 63 -0.90 28.03 5.35
C GLN A 63 -1.86 28.12 4.17
N THR A 64 -2.62 27.06 3.93
CA THR A 64 -3.67 27.01 2.91
C THR A 64 -4.80 26.09 3.36
N LYS A 65 -6.02 26.34 2.88
CA LYS A 65 -7.17 25.49 3.16
C LYS A 65 -7.20 24.33 2.15
N VAL A 66 -7.34 23.10 2.64
CA VAL A 66 -7.58 21.93 1.79
C VAL A 66 -9.01 22.03 1.22
N THR A 67 -9.13 22.01 -0.11
CA THR A 67 -10.42 22.13 -0.83
C THR A 67 -10.88 20.84 -1.49
N GLY A 68 -10.10 19.76 -1.37
CA GLY A 68 -10.42 18.45 -1.91
C GLY A 68 -9.39 17.42 -1.48
N MET A 69 -9.81 16.16 -1.40
CA MET A 69 -8.97 15.03 -1.01
C MET A 69 -9.24 13.87 -1.95
N GLN A 70 -8.18 13.24 -2.46
CA GLN A 70 -8.27 12.00 -3.21
C GLN A 70 -7.23 11.02 -2.65
N ARG A 71 -7.68 9.82 -2.27
CA ARG A 71 -6.77 8.74 -1.89
C ARG A 71 -6.13 8.13 -3.13
N ARG A 72 -4.84 7.80 -3.05
CA ARG A 72 -4.03 7.18 -4.13
C ARG A 72 -3.49 5.81 -3.73
N ASP A 73 -4.11 5.22 -2.72
CA ASP A 73 -3.74 3.95 -2.12
C ASP A 73 -3.85 2.76 -3.10
N ALA A 74 -4.79 2.82 -4.04
CA ALA A 74 -4.98 1.80 -5.07
C ALA A 74 -3.75 1.62 -6.01
N ASP A 75 -2.97 2.69 -6.24
CA ASP A 75 -1.80 2.64 -7.11
C ASP A 75 -0.63 1.84 -6.49
N VAL A 76 -0.69 1.57 -5.19
CA VAL A 76 0.38 0.88 -4.44
C VAL A 76 0.46 -0.61 -4.79
N MET A 77 -0.62 -1.27 -5.21
CA MET A 77 -0.59 -2.70 -5.56
C MET A 77 0.26 -3.01 -6.79
N SER A 78 0.24 -2.12 -7.78
CA SER A 78 1.11 -2.22 -8.96
C SER A 78 2.59 -2.18 -8.56
N TYR A 79 2.93 -1.41 -7.51
CA TYR A 79 4.27 -1.40 -6.94
C TYR A 79 4.60 -2.70 -6.21
N ILE A 80 3.70 -3.23 -5.37
CA ILE A 80 3.94 -4.49 -4.64
C ILE A 80 4.10 -5.68 -5.58
N ALA A 81 3.38 -5.71 -6.70
CA ALA A 81 3.52 -6.76 -7.70
C ALA A 81 4.96 -6.89 -8.24
N SER A 82 5.72 -5.79 -8.31
CA SER A 82 7.13 -5.83 -8.73
C SER A 82 8.02 -6.64 -7.78
N TYR A 83 7.62 -6.78 -6.51
CA TYR A 83 8.34 -7.57 -5.51
C TYR A 83 8.09 -9.08 -5.65
N LEU A 84 7.20 -9.51 -6.55
CA LEU A 84 7.00 -10.92 -6.88
C LEU A 84 8.11 -11.49 -7.77
N ILE A 85 8.80 -10.64 -8.55
CA ILE A 85 9.80 -11.06 -9.54
C ILE A 85 10.88 -11.99 -8.95
N PRO A 86 11.49 -11.71 -7.77
CA PRO A 86 12.47 -12.61 -7.18
C PRO A 86 11.90 -13.99 -6.84
N PHE A 87 10.63 -14.11 -6.47
CA PHE A 87 10.03 -15.40 -6.12
C PHE A 87 9.67 -16.24 -7.35
N VAL A 88 9.38 -15.60 -8.48
CA VAL A 88 9.16 -16.31 -9.75
C VAL A 88 10.49 -16.83 -10.31
N ALA A 89 11.58 -16.08 -10.13
CA ALA A 89 12.89 -16.43 -10.67
C ALA A 89 13.65 -17.48 -9.85
N PHE A 90 13.30 -17.68 -8.57
CA PHE A 90 14.06 -18.54 -7.66
C PHE A 90 13.17 -19.59 -6.96
N PRO A 91 13.50 -20.90 -7.06
CA PRO A 91 12.73 -21.94 -6.41
C PRO A 91 12.86 -21.88 -4.89
N LEU A 92 11.76 -22.19 -4.19
CA LEU A 92 11.60 -22.09 -2.74
C LEU A 92 12.19 -23.30 -1.99
N ASP A 93 13.48 -23.58 -2.21
CA ASP A 93 14.09 -24.84 -1.76
C ASP A 93 14.90 -24.72 -0.46
N GLY A 94 14.89 -23.54 0.18
CA GLY A 94 15.73 -23.25 1.33
C GLY A 94 15.11 -22.25 2.30
N TRP A 95 15.70 -22.19 3.49
CA TRP A 95 15.25 -21.29 4.56
C TRP A 95 15.36 -19.80 4.17
N GLN A 96 16.31 -19.45 3.31
CA GLN A 96 16.51 -18.10 2.78
C GLN A 96 15.28 -17.64 1.98
N GLN A 97 14.74 -18.52 1.15
CA GLN A 97 13.53 -18.27 0.38
C GLN A 97 12.28 -18.18 1.26
N GLY A 98 12.18 -19.05 2.27
CA GLY A 98 11.11 -18.97 3.28
C GLY A 98 11.14 -17.64 4.04
N ALA A 99 12.31 -17.19 4.49
CA ALA A 99 12.49 -15.91 5.16
C ALA A 99 12.19 -14.72 4.24
N ALA A 100 12.65 -14.77 2.98
CA ALA A 100 12.33 -13.74 1.98
C ALA A 100 10.82 -13.65 1.72
N LEU A 101 10.14 -14.79 1.61
CA LEU A 101 8.68 -14.84 1.40
C LEU A 101 7.92 -14.27 2.60
N LEU A 102 8.37 -14.58 3.82
CA LEU A 102 7.79 -14.02 5.03
C LEU A 102 7.91 -12.48 5.07
N ILE A 103 9.07 -11.94 4.68
CA ILE A 103 9.28 -10.49 4.57
C ILE A 103 8.35 -9.90 3.52
N PHE A 104 8.22 -10.53 2.35
CA PHE A 104 7.31 -10.08 1.30
C PHE A 104 5.85 -10.04 1.80
N ILE A 105 5.36 -11.12 2.43
CA ILE A 105 4.00 -11.18 2.99
C ILE A 105 3.81 -10.12 4.08
N ALA A 106 4.80 -9.90 4.94
CA ALA A 106 4.72 -8.87 5.99
C ALA A 106 4.61 -7.47 5.39
N VAL A 107 5.43 -7.14 4.39
CA VAL A 107 5.37 -5.85 3.68
C VAL A 107 4.04 -5.68 2.96
N LEU A 108 3.59 -6.71 2.24
CA LEU A 108 2.29 -6.72 1.57
C LEU A 108 1.16 -6.50 2.57
N GLY A 109 1.17 -7.19 3.71
CA GLY A 109 0.16 -7.07 4.76
C GLY A 109 0.11 -5.68 5.40
N ILE A 110 1.28 -5.13 5.76
CA ILE A 110 1.38 -3.77 6.34
C ILE A 110 0.82 -2.73 5.35
N VAL A 111 1.21 -2.83 4.08
CA VAL A 111 0.74 -1.92 3.04
C VAL A 111 -0.76 -2.09 2.81
N TYR A 112 -1.24 -3.32 2.68
CA TYR A 112 -2.65 -3.63 2.47
C TYR A 112 -3.55 -3.03 3.58
N VAL A 113 -3.14 -3.17 4.84
CA VAL A 113 -3.89 -2.64 6.00
C VAL A 113 -3.83 -1.12 6.04
N ASN A 114 -2.65 -0.51 5.89
CA ASN A 114 -2.49 0.94 5.98
C ASN A 114 -3.14 1.71 4.81
N SER A 115 -3.20 1.09 3.64
CA SER A 115 -3.80 1.66 2.43
C SER A 115 -5.30 1.36 2.27
N ASN A 116 -5.94 0.77 3.31
CA ASN A 116 -7.36 0.41 3.31
C ASN A 116 -7.84 -0.28 2.01
N MET A 117 -7.06 -1.25 1.54
CA MET A 117 -7.21 -1.82 0.20
C MET A 117 -8.33 -2.86 0.07
N ILE A 118 -9.37 -2.72 0.89
CA ILE A 118 -10.47 -3.67 0.97
C ILE A 118 -11.16 -3.89 -0.37
N HIS A 119 -11.20 -2.84 -1.23
CA HIS A 119 -11.77 -2.85 -2.57
C HIS A 119 -11.20 -3.92 -3.50
N VAL A 120 -9.98 -4.38 -3.24
CA VAL A 120 -9.26 -5.35 -4.08
C VAL A 120 -9.44 -6.78 -3.58
N ASN A 121 -10.19 -7.01 -2.48
CA ASN A 121 -10.31 -8.33 -1.87
C ASN A 121 -11.09 -9.31 -2.78
N PRO A 122 -10.41 -10.30 -3.40
CA PRO A 122 -11.05 -11.21 -4.34
C PRO A 122 -12.00 -12.18 -3.64
N MET A 123 -11.77 -12.49 -2.36
CA MET A 123 -12.62 -13.42 -1.62
C MET A 123 -14.01 -12.81 -1.36
N LEU A 124 -14.09 -11.51 -1.08
CA LEU A 124 -15.38 -10.83 -0.95
C LEU A 124 -16.15 -10.87 -2.27
N ASN A 125 -15.46 -10.62 -3.40
CA ASN A 125 -16.05 -10.71 -4.73
C ASN A 125 -16.55 -12.13 -5.04
N LEU A 126 -15.75 -13.16 -4.73
CA LEU A 126 -16.15 -14.56 -4.85
C LEU A 126 -17.34 -14.93 -3.95
N MET A 127 -17.49 -14.28 -2.80
CA MET A 127 -18.64 -14.44 -1.91
C MET A 127 -19.88 -13.64 -2.36
N GLY A 128 -19.83 -12.99 -3.53
CA GLY A 128 -20.94 -12.24 -4.11
C GLY A 128 -21.05 -10.79 -3.63
N TYR A 129 -20.04 -10.27 -2.93
CA TYR A 129 -20.00 -8.87 -2.53
C TYR A 129 -19.40 -7.98 -3.63
N HIS A 130 -20.03 -6.84 -3.85
CA HIS A 130 -19.50 -5.74 -4.65
C HIS A 130 -18.91 -4.66 -3.74
N LEU A 131 -17.73 -4.17 -4.11
CA LEU A 131 -17.00 -3.15 -3.36
C LEU A 131 -16.98 -1.85 -4.16
N TYR A 132 -17.40 -0.75 -3.54
CA TYR A 132 -17.45 0.57 -4.16
C TYR A 132 -16.72 1.61 -3.32
N GLU A 133 -16.20 2.64 -3.96
CA GLU A 133 -15.83 3.89 -3.30
C GLU A 133 -16.99 4.87 -3.52
N ILE A 134 -17.65 5.29 -2.44
CA ILE A 134 -18.83 6.15 -2.48
C ILE A 134 -18.56 7.48 -1.75
N THR A 135 -19.21 8.55 -2.19
CA THR A 135 -19.30 9.81 -1.45
C THR A 135 -20.75 9.97 -1.02
N VAL A 136 -20.99 10.22 0.26
CA VAL A 136 -22.34 10.37 0.81
C VAL A 136 -22.67 11.85 0.94
N GLU A 137 -23.94 12.24 0.83
CA GLU A 137 -24.33 13.66 0.82
C GLU A 137 -23.82 14.47 2.04
N LYS A 138 -23.69 13.82 3.20
CA LYS A 138 -23.25 14.44 4.45
C LYS A 138 -21.71 14.44 4.63
N SER A 139 -20.96 13.85 3.71
CA SER A 139 -19.50 13.74 3.77
C SER A 139 -18.91 13.79 2.37
N GLU A 140 -18.17 14.84 2.05
CA GLU A 140 -17.40 14.94 0.81
C GLU A 140 -16.19 13.98 0.76
N VAL A 141 -15.96 13.22 1.83
CA VAL A 141 -14.87 12.25 1.90
C VAL A 141 -15.30 10.93 1.27
N PRO A 142 -14.47 10.31 0.40
CA PRO A 142 -14.76 8.98 -0.12
C PRO A 142 -14.70 7.92 0.97
N HIS A 143 -15.67 7.01 0.93
CA HIS A 143 -15.86 5.91 1.86
C HIS A 143 -15.92 4.59 1.12
N ALA A 144 -15.45 3.52 1.76
CA ALA A 144 -15.57 2.18 1.20
C ALA A 144 -16.96 1.62 1.49
N LEU A 145 -17.61 1.04 0.48
CA LEU A 145 -18.90 0.38 0.60
C LEU A 145 -18.76 -1.10 0.24
N ILE A 146 -19.33 -1.96 1.07
CA ILE A 146 -19.49 -3.40 0.84
C ILE A 146 -21.00 -3.69 0.71
N THR A 147 -21.43 -4.24 -0.41
CA THR A 147 -22.84 -4.51 -0.73
C THR A 147 -22.98 -5.82 -1.49
N HIS A 148 -24.17 -6.41 -1.52
CA HIS A 148 -24.49 -7.64 -2.28
C HIS A 148 -25.11 -7.36 -3.64
N HIS A 149 -25.43 -6.11 -3.97
CA HIS A 149 -26.02 -5.74 -5.25
C HIS A 149 -25.28 -4.57 -5.88
N ARG A 150 -25.68 -4.22 -7.11
CA ARG A 150 -25.12 -3.08 -7.82
C ARG A 150 -25.85 -1.82 -7.39
N VAL A 151 -25.11 -0.89 -6.83
CA VAL A 151 -25.64 0.41 -6.40
C VAL A 151 -25.65 1.41 -7.55
N ALA A 152 -26.74 2.16 -7.68
CA ALA A 152 -26.87 3.24 -8.65
C ALA A 152 -26.67 4.63 -8.00
N LEU A 153 -26.25 5.61 -8.80
CA LEU A 153 -26.15 7.00 -8.34
C LEU A 153 -27.54 7.52 -7.92
N GLY A 154 -27.64 8.11 -6.72
CA GLY A 154 -28.88 8.62 -6.14
C GLY A 154 -29.72 7.56 -5.40
N GLU A 155 -29.28 6.30 -5.34
CA GLU A 155 -29.95 5.26 -4.56
C GLU A 155 -29.79 5.50 -3.05
N THR A 156 -30.89 5.36 -2.31
CA THR A 156 -30.85 5.45 -0.84
C THR A 156 -30.62 4.06 -0.25
N ILE A 157 -29.45 3.87 0.35
CA ILE A 157 -29.04 2.61 0.99
C ILE A 157 -28.84 2.80 2.50
N HIS A 158 -29.16 1.77 3.27
CA HIS A 158 -28.92 1.77 4.71
C HIS A 158 -27.51 1.27 5.00
N LEU A 159 -26.69 2.11 5.61
CA LEU A 159 -25.29 1.82 5.88
C LEU A 159 -25.06 1.48 7.36
N ILE A 160 -24.21 0.48 7.60
CA ILE A 160 -23.63 0.14 8.90
C ILE A 160 -22.18 0.55 8.85
N ASP A 161 -21.76 1.45 9.73
CA ASP A 161 -20.34 1.76 9.92
C ASP A 161 -19.63 0.57 10.56
N ILE A 162 -18.62 0.04 9.89
CA ILE A 162 -17.79 -1.07 10.38
C ILE A 162 -16.38 -0.59 10.79
N GLY A 163 -16.13 0.73 10.77
CA GLY A 163 -14.88 1.37 11.17
C GLY A 163 -14.05 1.93 10.01
N ASP A 164 -13.20 2.92 10.30
CA ASP A 164 -12.21 3.52 9.39
C ASP A 164 -12.77 4.02 8.05
N GLY A 165 -14.02 4.48 8.04
CA GLY A 165 -14.70 4.98 6.84
C GLY A 165 -15.15 3.86 5.89
N MET A 166 -15.29 2.64 6.41
CA MET A 166 -15.90 1.51 5.71
C MET A 166 -17.35 1.34 6.14
N PHE A 167 -18.23 1.14 5.17
CA PHE A 167 -19.64 0.91 5.35
C PHE A 167 -20.04 -0.46 4.77
N LEU A 168 -20.86 -1.18 5.52
CA LEU A 168 -21.54 -2.38 5.08
C LEU A 168 -23.02 -2.08 4.89
N GLU A 169 -23.60 -2.50 3.78
CA GLU A 169 -25.03 -2.34 3.58
C GLU A 169 -25.86 -3.19 4.55
N LYS A 170 -26.81 -2.58 5.25
CA LYS A 170 -27.84 -3.25 6.04
C LYS A 170 -29.01 -3.64 5.13
N ARG A 171 -29.24 -4.94 4.96
CA ARG A 171 -30.51 -5.41 4.39
C ARG A 171 -31.65 -5.08 5.35
N VAL A 172 -32.49 -4.12 4.98
CA VAL A 172 -33.77 -3.92 5.65
C VAL A 172 -34.69 -5.03 5.14
N ARG A 173 -35.03 -5.99 6.00
CA ARG A 173 -36.15 -6.89 5.71
C ARG A 173 -37.42 -6.04 5.75
N GLU A 174 -38.05 -5.83 4.60
CA GLU A 174 -39.46 -5.44 4.57
C GLU A 174 -40.24 -6.51 5.34
N GLN A 175 -40.93 -6.09 6.40
CA GLN A 175 -41.84 -6.92 7.19
C GLN A 175 -43.22 -6.97 6.53
#